data_AF-A0A1E5XUU8-F1
#
_entry.id   AF-A0A1E5XUU8-F1
#
_cell.length_a   1.000
_cell.length_b   1.000
_cell.length_c   1.000
_cell.angle_alpha   90.00
_cell.angle_beta   90.00
_cell.angle_gamma   90.00
#
_symmetry.space_group_name_H-M   'P 1'
#
loop_
_entity.id
_entity.type
_entity.pdbx_description
1 polymer ?
#
loop_
_entity_poly.entity_id
_entity_poly.type
_entity_poly.pdbx_seq_one_letter_code
_entity_poly.pdbx_strand_id
1 'polypeptide(L)'
;MQVRIAFAALAGLIAVSLTPAVQAQTPADFTGFNQTCLAAEAFLLGEVPEGVDSSLILTPLCGCLTGAFKDMPQKDVDILAADLRGEGTDEAHTAHGSYEQVTELAREGLTTCFASPEVTAAMQAVTPPAADPAAPAPADPAAPATPQ
;
A
#
# COMPACT_ATOMS: atom_id res chain seq x y z
N MET A 1 1.62 -50.81 49.89
CA MET A 1 3.00 -51.10 50.33
C MET A 1 3.81 -51.51 49.10
N GLN A 2 4.84 -50.74 48.76
CA GLN A 2 5.91 -50.96 47.77
C GLN A 2 5.56 -51.26 46.29
N VAL A 3 5.59 -50.22 45.45
CA VAL A 3 5.97 -50.34 44.04
C VAL A 3 7.46 -50.03 43.95
N ARG A 4 8.28 -51.05 43.64
CA ARG A 4 9.73 -50.87 43.41
C ARG A 4 9.96 -50.49 41.96
N ILE A 5 10.14 -49.20 41.73
CA ILE A 5 10.59 -48.67 40.44
C ILE A 5 12.13 -48.68 40.46
N ALA A 6 12.73 -49.55 39.67
CA ALA A 6 14.14 -49.48 39.34
C ALA A 6 14.27 -48.79 37.97
N PHE A 7 14.46 -47.48 37.96
CA PHE A 7 14.93 -46.76 36.77
C PHE A 7 16.45 -46.96 36.70
N ALA A 8 16.86 -47.85 35.80
CA ALA A 8 18.26 -47.99 35.40
C ALA A 8 18.66 -46.77 34.57
N ALA A 9 19.89 -46.34 34.83
CA ALA A 9 20.47 -45.08 34.42
C ALA A 9 20.82 -44.98 32.93
N LEU A 10 20.96 -43.72 32.51
CA LEU A 10 21.90 -43.22 31.49
C LEU A 10 21.65 -43.62 30.02
N ALA A 11 20.88 -42.78 29.35
CA ALA A 11 21.19 -42.39 27.97
C ALA A 11 21.18 -40.85 27.91
N GLY A 12 22.38 -40.27 27.95
CA GLY A 12 22.55 -38.85 27.63
C GLY A 12 22.25 -38.62 26.15
N LEU A 13 21.62 -37.48 25.84
CA LEU A 13 21.77 -36.79 24.56
C LEU A 13 21.23 -35.36 24.73
N ILE A 14 22.18 -34.43 24.70
CA ILE A 14 22.08 -33.10 24.10
C ILE A 14 20.95 -32.21 24.64
N ALA A 15 21.30 -31.40 25.64
CA ALA A 15 20.68 -30.10 25.83
C ALA A 15 21.02 -29.23 24.60
N VAL A 16 20.22 -29.33 23.54
CA VAL A 16 20.19 -28.32 22.48
C VAL A 16 19.52 -27.11 23.11
N SER A 17 20.32 -26.09 23.34
CA SER A 17 19.91 -24.73 23.66
C SER A 17 18.76 -24.34 22.75
N LEU A 18 17.55 -24.24 23.31
CA LEU A 18 16.39 -23.60 22.68
C LEU A 18 16.65 -22.09 22.62
N THR A 19 17.66 -21.66 21.85
CA THR A 19 17.64 -20.32 21.27
C THR A 19 16.47 -20.32 20.30
N PRO A 20 15.44 -19.45 20.47
CA PRO A 20 14.38 -19.36 19.48
C PRO A 20 15.07 -19.06 18.15
N ALA A 21 14.94 -19.99 17.21
CA ALA A 21 15.33 -19.74 15.84
C ALA A 21 14.50 -18.55 15.38
N VAL A 22 15.12 -17.38 15.33
CA VAL A 22 14.63 -16.26 14.53
C VAL A 22 14.64 -16.81 13.11
N GLN A 23 13.51 -17.38 12.69
CA GLN A 23 13.32 -17.80 11.31
C GLN A 23 13.44 -16.52 10.50
N ALA A 24 14.55 -16.38 9.77
CA ALA A 24 14.72 -15.29 8.82
C ALA A 24 13.51 -15.34 7.88
N GLN A 25 12.63 -14.34 7.99
CA GLN A 25 11.48 -14.26 7.10
C GLN A 25 12.03 -14.07 5.69
N THR A 26 11.51 -14.87 4.74
CA THR A 26 11.83 -14.64 3.33
C THR A 26 11.25 -13.28 2.95
N PRO A 27 11.99 -12.41 2.25
CA PRO A 27 11.44 -11.14 1.79
C PRO A 27 10.14 -11.38 1.02
N ALA A 28 9.13 -10.56 1.27
CA ALA A 28 7.86 -10.66 0.54
C ALA A 28 8.07 -10.34 -0.95
N ASP A 29 7.32 -11.02 -1.81
CA ASP A 29 7.19 -10.72 -3.22
C ASP A 29 6.16 -9.59 -3.40
N PHE A 30 6.63 -8.43 -3.85
CA PHE A 30 5.83 -7.24 -4.11
C PHE A 30 5.30 -7.17 -5.54
N THR A 31 5.49 -8.19 -6.38
CA THR A 31 5.06 -8.15 -7.78
C THR A 31 3.56 -7.89 -7.90
N GLY A 32 2.74 -8.65 -7.16
CA GLY A 32 1.28 -8.48 -7.15
C GLY A 32 0.82 -7.15 -6.54
N PHE A 33 1.48 -6.73 -5.46
CA PHE A 33 1.24 -5.42 -4.84
C PHE A 33 1.52 -4.27 -5.80
N ASN A 34 2.69 -4.26 -6.47
CA ASN A 34 3.08 -3.20 -7.38
C ASN A 34 2.15 -3.10 -8.59
N GLN A 35 1.81 -4.23 -9.20
CA GLN A 35 0.86 -4.24 -10.31
C GLN A 35 -0.49 -3.65 -9.91
N THR A 36 -0.97 -4.02 -8.72
CA THR A 36 -2.23 -3.50 -8.21
C THR A 36 -2.14 -2.02 -7.86
N CYS A 37 -1.08 -1.60 -7.17
CA CYS A 37 -0.88 -0.21 -6.76
C CYS A 37 -0.87 0.73 -7.96
N LEU A 38 -0.21 0.34 -9.06
CA LEU A 38 -0.19 1.12 -10.31
C LEU A 38 -1.56 1.19 -11.00
N ALA A 39 -2.47 0.27 -10.70
CA ALA A 39 -3.84 0.27 -11.20
C ALA A 39 -4.86 0.89 -10.22
N ALA A 40 -4.43 1.23 -9.00
CA ALA A 40 -5.30 1.67 -7.90
C ALA A 40 -5.51 3.19 -7.89
N GLU A 41 -5.65 3.81 -9.07
CA GLU A 41 -5.80 5.26 -9.23
C GLU A 41 -6.95 5.81 -8.37
N ALA A 42 -8.15 5.25 -8.51
CA ALA A 42 -9.33 5.70 -7.78
C ALA A 42 -9.18 5.58 -6.26
N PHE A 43 -8.43 4.59 -5.79
CA PHE A 43 -8.19 4.37 -4.36
C PHE A 43 -7.14 5.34 -3.80
N LEU A 44 -6.04 5.56 -4.54
CA LEU A 44 -4.88 6.31 -4.05
C LEU A 44 -4.96 7.81 -4.33
N LEU A 45 -5.50 8.20 -5.48
CA LEU A 45 -5.53 9.59 -5.94
C LEU A 45 -6.95 10.19 -5.89
N GLY A 46 -7.98 9.36 -5.78
CA GLY A 46 -9.36 9.81 -5.85
C GLY A 46 -9.74 10.23 -7.27
N GLU A 47 -10.35 11.40 -7.42
CA GLU A 47 -10.67 11.98 -8.74
C GLU A 47 -9.43 12.58 -9.39
N VAL A 48 -8.95 11.96 -10.47
CA VAL A 48 -7.88 12.50 -11.32
C VAL A 48 -8.50 13.37 -12.42
N PRO A 49 -8.05 14.62 -12.62
CA PRO A 49 -8.58 15.48 -13.69
C PRO A 49 -8.41 14.87 -15.08
N GLU A 50 -9.37 15.13 -15.98
CA GLU A 50 -9.27 14.67 -17.37
C GLU A 50 -7.98 15.18 -18.04
N GLY A 51 -7.25 14.28 -18.70
CA GLY A 51 -6.00 14.59 -19.40
C GLY A 51 -4.74 14.53 -18.53
N VAL A 52 -4.87 14.26 -17.23
CA VAL A 52 -3.72 13.96 -16.35
C VAL A 52 -3.33 12.49 -16.49
N ASP A 53 -2.06 12.23 -16.78
CA ASP A 53 -1.48 10.89 -16.71
C ASP A 53 -1.14 10.54 -15.26
N SER A 54 -2.02 9.81 -14.59
CA SER A 54 -1.86 9.38 -13.21
C SER A 54 -0.63 8.51 -12.97
N SER A 55 -0.12 7.84 -14.00
CA SER A 55 1.08 6.99 -13.89
C SER A 55 2.31 7.80 -13.46
N LEU A 56 2.33 9.11 -13.75
CA LEU A 56 3.38 10.03 -13.32
C LEU A 56 3.43 10.20 -11.80
N ILE A 57 2.29 10.05 -11.11
CA ILE A 57 2.20 10.09 -9.65
C ILE A 57 2.29 8.67 -9.07
N LEU A 58 1.57 7.71 -9.67
CA LEU A 58 1.49 6.34 -9.15
C LEU A 58 2.83 5.62 -9.17
N THR A 59 3.67 5.84 -10.20
CA THR A 59 4.98 5.19 -10.29
C THR A 59 5.90 5.50 -9.09
N PRO A 60 6.20 6.78 -8.77
CA PRO A 60 7.01 7.09 -7.59
C PRO A 60 6.31 6.73 -6.28
N LEU A 61 4.98 6.87 -6.19
CA LEU A 61 4.22 6.50 -5.00
C LEU A 61 4.32 5.00 -4.69
N CYS A 62 4.05 4.13 -5.67
CA CYS A 62 4.09 2.68 -5.49
C CYS A 62 5.52 2.16 -5.27
N GLY A 63 6.52 2.79 -5.88
CA GLY A 63 7.93 2.54 -5.57
C GLY A 63 8.26 2.85 -4.11
N CYS A 64 7.82 4.01 -3.61
CA CYS A 64 7.99 4.36 -2.20
C CYS A 64 7.26 3.40 -1.26
N LEU A 65 6.01 3.03 -1.55
CA LEU A 65 5.22 2.12 -0.73
C LEU A 65 5.85 0.72 -0.65
N THR A 66 6.40 0.21 -1.75
CA THR A 66 7.18 -1.04 -1.73
C THR A 66 8.37 -0.94 -0.77
N GLY A 67 9.06 0.20 -0.75
CA GLY A 67 10.14 0.46 0.20
C GLY A 67 9.67 0.54 1.65
N ALA A 68 8.53 1.20 1.89
CA ALA A 68 7.92 1.32 3.22
C ALA A 68 7.47 -0.03 3.78
N PHE A 69 7.02 -0.93 2.91
CA PHE A 69 6.48 -2.24 3.29
C PHE A 69 7.49 -3.37 3.23
N LYS A 70 8.75 -3.12 2.86
CA LYS A 70 9.77 -4.16 2.57
C LYS A 70 9.97 -5.23 3.66
N ASP A 71 9.69 -4.88 4.92
CA ASP A 71 9.86 -5.76 6.08
C ASP A 71 8.53 -6.43 6.51
N MET A 72 7.43 -6.21 5.78
CA MET A 72 6.16 -6.87 6.02
C MET A 72 6.21 -8.34 5.57
N PRO A 73 5.55 -9.25 6.30
CA PRO A 73 5.38 -10.63 5.84
C PRO A 73 4.45 -10.68 4.61
N GLN A 74 4.60 -11.72 3.79
CA GLN A 74 3.81 -11.88 2.55
C GLN A 74 2.29 -11.73 2.77
N LYS A 75 1.75 -12.31 3.85
CA LYS A 75 0.32 -12.23 4.16
C LYS A 75 -0.20 -10.80 4.33
N ASP A 76 0.63 -9.90 4.85
CA ASP A 76 0.29 -8.49 5.08
C ASP A 76 0.35 -7.73 3.73
N VAL A 77 1.34 -8.05 2.88
CA VAL A 77 1.45 -7.48 1.53
C VAL A 77 0.28 -7.94 0.64
N ASP A 78 -0.11 -9.21 0.74
CA ASP A 78 -1.21 -9.79 -0.04
C ASP A 78 -2.56 -9.15 0.34
N ILE A 79 -2.80 -8.90 1.63
CA ILE A 79 -4.06 -8.24 2.06
C ILE A 79 -4.10 -6.78 1.64
N LEU A 80 -2.96 -6.06 1.67
CA LEU A 80 -2.87 -4.71 1.11
C LEU A 80 -3.12 -4.70 -0.41
N ALA A 81 -2.62 -5.70 -1.14
CA ALA A 81 -2.91 -5.85 -2.56
C ALA A 81 -4.38 -6.20 -2.82
N ALA A 82 -5.05 -6.91 -1.92
CA ALA A 82 -6.50 -7.14 -2.01
C ALA A 82 -7.30 -5.85 -1.76
N ASP A 83 -6.90 -5.05 -0.77
CA ASP A 83 -7.53 -3.76 -0.46
C ASP A 83 -7.44 -2.79 -1.64
N LEU A 84 -6.27 -2.71 -2.28
CA LEU A 84 -6.07 -1.88 -3.47
C LEU A 84 -6.91 -2.33 -4.69
N ARG A 85 -7.31 -3.60 -4.76
CA ARG A 85 -8.26 -4.11 -5.78
C ARG A 85 -9.72 -3.84 -5.43
N GLY A 86 -10.01 -3.34 -4.22
CA GLY A 86 -11.37 -3.23 -3.70
C GLY A 86 -11.96 -4.57 -3.27
N GLU A 87 -11.12 -5.58 -3.03
CA GLU A 87 -11.53 -6.92 -2.57
C GLU A 87 -11.39 -7.10 -1.04
N GLY A 88 -11.00 -6.04 -0.32
CA GLY A 88 -10.96 -6.00 1.13
C GLY A 88 -12.36 -6.16 1.72
N THR A 89 -12.61 -7.29 2.40
CA THR A 89 -13.87 -7.58 3.09
C THR A 89 -13.64 -7.65 4.59
N ASP A 90 -14.65 -7.29 5.39
CA ASP A 90 -14.59 -7.37 6.85
C ASP A 90 -14.24 -8.79 7.33
N GLU A 91 -14.75 -9.81 6.63
CA GLU A 91 -14.42 -11.21 6.90
C GLU A 91 -12.93 -11.52 6.65
N ALA A 92 -12.36 -11.04 5.53
CA ALA A 92 -10.95 -11.23 5.22
C ALA A 92 -10.05 -10.47 6.22
N HIS A 93 -10.42 -9.24 6.57
CA HIS A 93 -9.72 -8.42 7.57
C HIS A 93 -9.75 -9.07 8.96
N THR A 94 -10.90 -9.62 9.36
CA THR A 94 -11.03 -10.35 10.63
C THR A 94 -10.21 -11.65 10.61
N ALA A 95 -10.24 -12.40 9.50
CA ALA A 95 -9.51 -13.66 9.36
C ALA A 95 -7.99 -13.46 9.33
N HIS A 96 -7.51 -12.28 8.96
CA HIS A 96 -6.09 -11.94 8.95
C HIS A 96 -5.47 -11.91 10.36
N GLY A 97 -6.27 -11.64 11.40
CA GLY A 97 -5.89 -11.69 12.82
C GLY A 97 -4.99 -10.55 13.32
N SER A 98 -4.30 -9.84 12.43
CA SER A 98 -3.46 -8.67 12.77
C SER A 98 -3.69 -7.48 11.84
N TYR A 99 -4.88 -7.37 11.24
CA TYR A 99 -5.16 -6.36 10.22
C TYR A 99 -5.02 -4.92 10.72
N GLU A 100 -5.36 -4.63 11.98
CA GLU A 100 -5.18 -3.28 12.56
C GLU A 100 -3.72 -2.79 12.49
N GLN A 101 -2.75 -3.69 12.71
CA GLN A 101 -1.32 -3.34 12.57
C GLN A 101 -0.96 -3.08 11.10
N VAL A 102 -1.54 -3.85 10.18
CA VAL A 102 -1.36 -3.64 8.73
C VAL A 102 -1.92 -2.30 8.30
N THR A 103 -3.11 -1.91 8.80
CA THR A 103 -3.73 -0.62 8.54
C THR A 103 -2.86 0.54 9.02
N GLU A 104 -2.30 0.46 10.23
CA GLU A 104 -1.46 1.54 10.75
C GLU A 104 -0.13 1.67 10.00
N LEU A 105 0.51 0.55 9.65
CA LEU A 105 1.70 0.58 8.80
C LEU A 105 1.39 1.12 7.40
N ALA A 106 0.24 0.75 6.83
CA ALA A 106 -0.20 1.28 5.54
C ALA A 106 -0.45 2.79 5.61
N ARG A 107 -1.10 3.27 6.68
CA ARG A 107 -1.31 4.69 6.94
C ARG A 107 0.01 5.44 7.05
N GLU A 108 0.95 4.93 7.82
CA GLU A 108 2.28 5.54 8.00
C GLU A 108 3.05 5.56 6.66
N GLY A 109 3.04 4.46 5.92
CA GLY A 109 3.66 4.34 4.61
C GLY A 109 3.07 5.32 3.60
N LEU A 110 1.75 5.38 3.49
CA LEU A 110 1.05 6.34 2.63
C LEU A 110 1.38 7.78 3.02
N THR A 111 1.28 8.13 4.31
CA THR A 111 1.59 9.47 4.82
C THR A 111 3.02 9.88 4.46
N THR A 112 3.99 8.99 4.69
CA THR A 112 5.40 9.24 4.39
C THR A 112 5.64 9.37 2.89
N CYS A 113 5.04 8.50 2.07
CA CYS A 113 5.24 8.50 0.64
C CYS A 113 4.58 9.69 -0.07
N PHE A 114 3.38 10.09 0.34
CA PHE A 114 2.76 11.32 -0.17
C PHE A 114 3.52 12.58 0.25
N ALA A 115 4.18 12.57 1.41
CA ALA A 115 5.06 13.66 1.84
C ALA A 115 6.46 13.63 1.19
N SER A 116 6.79 12.58 0.41
CA SER A 116 8.11 12.47 -0.20
C SER A 116 8.33 13.56 -1.27
N PRO A 117 9.56 14.07 -1.43
CA PRO A 117 9.86 15.09 -2.43
C PRO A 117 9.50 14.65 -3.86
N GLU A 118 9.70 13.38 -4.18
CA GLU A 118 9.46 12.81 -5.51
C GLU A 118 7.97 12.79 -5.86
N VAL A 119 7.13 12.29 -4.95
CA VAL A 119 5.66 12.28 -5.14
C VAL A 119 5.11 13.70 -5.11
N THR A 120 5.61 14.55 -4.21
CA THR A 120 5.21 15.96 -4.15
C THR A 120 5.51 16.68 -5.47
N ALA A 121 6.70 16.47 -6.03
CA ALA A 121 7.08 17.05 -7.32
C ALA A 121 6.21 16.50 -8.47
N ALA A 122 5.91 15.20 -8.47
CA ALA A 122 5.03 14.60 -9.46
C ALA A 122 3.61 15.19 -9.42
N MET A 123 3.03 15.35 -8.22
CA MET A 123 1.72 15.97 -8.03
C MET A 123 1.68 17.43 -8.51
N GLN A 124 2.75 18.19 -8.23
CA GLN A 124 2.86 19.58 -8.71
C GLN A 124 3.00 19.67 -10.23
N ALA A 125 3.72 18.73 -10.85
CA ALA A 125 3.94 18.72 -12.29
C ALA A 125 2.66 18.44 -13.11
N VAL A 126 1.70 17.70 -12.53
CA VAL A 126 0.43 17.39 -13.20
C VAL A 126 -0.71 18.34 -12.83
N THR A 127 -0.47 19.26 -11.88
CA THR A 127 -1.45 20.31 -11.57
C THR A 127 -1.55 21.28 -12.75
N PRO A 128 -2.72 21.45 -13.39
CA PRO A 128 -2.88 22.45 -14.43
C PRO A 128 -2.47 23.83 -13.89
N PRO A 129 -1.81 24.68 -14.70
CA PRO A 129 -1.53 26.03 -14.27
C PRO A 129 -2.84 26.69 -13.84
N ALA A 130 -2.83 27.35 -12.67
CA ALA A 130 -3.98 28.12 -12.21
C ALA A 130 -4.45 29.02 -13.35
N ALA A 131 -5.74 28.96 -13.68
CA ALA A 131 -6.32 29.82 -14.70
C ALA A 131 -5.94 31.26 -14.40
N ASP A 132 -5.27 31.91 -15.36
CA ASP A 132 -4.80 33.28 -15.23
C ASP A 132 -6.01 34.17 -14.90
N PRO A 133 -6.04 34.90 -13.76
CA PRO A 133 -7.18 35.75 -13.40
C PRO A 133 -7.46 36.86 -14.43
N ALA A 134 -6.52 37.09 -15.35
CA ALA A 134 -6.58 38.06 -16.43
C ALA A 134 -7.07 37.47 -17.77
N ALA A 135 -7.34 36.18 -17.87
CA ALA A 135 -7.90 35.60 -19.08
C ALA A 135 -9.34 36.13 -19.28
N PRO A 136 -9.64 36.84 -20.39
CA PRO A 136 -11.00 37.29 -20.65
C PRO A 136 -11.91 36.06 -20.74
N ALA A 137 -13.05 36.10 -20.03
CA ALA A 137 -14.06 35.06 -20.12
C ALA A 137 -14.38 34.78 -21.60
N PRO A 138 -14.57 33.50 -22.00
CA PRO A 138 -14.98 33.19 -23.36
C PRO A 138 -16.25 33.99 -23.67
N ALA A 139 -16.18 34.80 -24.73
CA ALA A 139 -17.29 35.65 -25.14
C ALA A 139 -18.52 34.78 -25.41
N ASP A 140 -19.63 35.14 -24.78
CA ASP A 140 -20.95 34.53 -25.03
C ASP A 140 -21.20 34.47 -26.55
N PRO A 141 -21.64 33.33 -27.12
CA PRO A 141 -21.97 33.27 -28.53
C PRO A 141 -23.05 34.32 -28.83
N ALA A 142 -22.71 35.29 -29.68
CA ALA A 142 -23.65 36.33 -30.09
C ALA A 142 -24.93 35.68 -30.62
N ALA A 143 -26.06 36.02 -30.00
CA ALA A 143 -27.38 35.56 -30.44
C ALA A 143 -27.57 35.92 -31.92
N PRO A 144 -28.08 34.98 -32.76
CA PRO A 144 -28.26 35.25 -34.18
C PRO A 144 -29.27 36.39 -34.37
N ALA A 145 -28.87 37.41 -35.13
CA ALA A 145 -29.75 38.50 -35.52
C ALA A 145 -30.92 37.96 -36.34
N THR A 146 -32.15 38.22 -35.89
CA THR A 146 -33.36 37.95 -36.66
C THR A 146 -33.43 38.91 -37.85
N PRO A 147 -33.59 38.40 -39.10
CA PRO A 147 -33.87 39.25 -40.26
C PRO A 147 -35.26 39.89 -40.12
N GLN A 148 -35.39 41.13 -40.58
CA GLN A 148 -36.64 41.89 -40.61
C GLN A 148 -37.70 41.28 -41.53
#